data_AF-A0A2S9GMT2-F1
#
_entry.id   AF-A0A2S9GMT2-F1
#
_cell.length_a   1.000
_cell.length_b   1.000
_cell.length_c   1.000
_cell.angle_alpha   90.00
_cell.angle_beta   90.00
_cell.angle_gamma   90.00
#
_symmetry.space_group_name_H-M   'P 1'
#
loop_
_entity.id
_entity.type
_entity.pdbx_description
1 polymer ?
#
loop_
_entity_poly.entity_id
_entity_poly.type
_entity_poly.pdbx_seq_one_letter_code
_entity_poly.pdbx_strand_id
1 'polypeptide(L)' 'LFHHYAGGRVVHVHLGLYGTFTEVPLPMPLPVGQVRMRILGAEYGTDLRGPTVCEVIAEPDIADLVARLGPDPLRRDADP' A
#
# COMPACT_ATOMS: atom_id res chain seq x y z
N LEU A 1 -3.85 3.36 -0.08
CA LEU A 1 -3.41 2.58 1.10
C LEU A 1 -2.14 3.19 1.64
N PHE A 2 -1.96 3.16 2.95
CA PHE A 2 -0.72 3.57 3.62
C PHE A 2 -0.21 2.40 4.45
N HIS A 3 1.00 1.91 4.16
CA HIS A 3 1.65 0.84 4.93
C HIS A 3 2.68 1.47 5.87
N HIS A 4 2.48 1.33 7.17
CA HIS A 4 3.38 1.92 8.18
C HIS A 4 4.44 0.92 8.62
N TYR A 5 5.70 1.38 8.66
CA TYR A 5 6.85 0.59 9.07
C TYR A 5 7.57 1.23 10.25
N ALA A 6 8.31 0.41 10.99
CA ALA A 6 9.15 0.89 12.09
C ALA A 6 10.09 2.02 11.62
N GLY A 7 10.25 3.03 12.48
CA GLY A 7 11.04 4.23 12.16
C GLY A 7 10.30 5.29 11.34
N GLY A 8 8.96 5.26 11.32
CA GLY A 8 8.12 6.33 10.75
C GLY A 8 8.13 6.39 9.23
N ARG A 9 8.50 5.29 8.56
CA ARG A 9 8.44 5.19 7.09
C ARG A 9 7.07 4.69 6.68
N VAL A 10 6.49 5.34 5.69
CA VAL A 10 5.19 4.96 5.16
C VAL A 10 5.34 4.66 3.67
N VAL A 11 4.76 3.56 3.21
CA VAL A 11 4.61 3.32 1.77
C VAL A 11 3.18 3.67 1.38
N HIS A 12 3.03 4.71 0.56
CA HIS A 12 1.77 5.06 -0.07
C HIS A 12 1.59 4.20 -1.33
N VAL A 13 0.46 3.47 -1.35
CA VAL A 13 0.07 2.61 -2.47
C VAL A 13 -1.29 3.04 -3.01
N HIS A 14 -1.35 3.32 -4.31
CA HIS A 14 -2.61 3.41 -5.04
C HIS A 14 -2.65 2.25 -6.03
N LEU A 15 -3.59 1.31 -5.85
CA LEU A 15 -3.66 0.10 -6.66
C LEU A 15 -4.05 0.41 -8.11
N GLY A 16 -5.02 1.31 -8.30
CA GLY A 16 -5.64 1.48 -9.61
C GLY A 16 -6.30 0.18 -10.08
N LEU A 17 -6.48 0.04 -11.40
CA LEU A 17 -7.23 -1.06 -12.01
C LEU A 17 -6.53 -2.42 -11.90
N TYR A 18 -5.21 -2.45 -11.98
CA TYR A 18 -4.42 -3.69 -12.07
C TYR A 18 -3.56 -3.97 -10.84
N GLY A 19 -3.55 -3.06 -9.87
CA GLY A 19 -2.79 -3.22 -8.64
C GLY A 19 -3.30 -4.39 -7.81
N THR A 20 -2.41 -5.32 -7.47
CA THR A 20 -2.77 -6.48 -6.66
C THR A 20 -1.64 -6.90 -5.73
N PHE A 21 -2.04 -7.40 -4.56
CA PHE A 21 -1.16 -8.08 -3.61
C PHE A 21 -1.41 -9.59 -3.70
N THR A 22 -0.34 -10.37 -3.80
CA THR A 22 -0.40 -11.83 -3.75
C THR A 22 0.43 -12.33 -2.58
N GLU A 23 -0.13 -13.22 -1.76
CA GLU A 23 0.52 -13.78 -0.58
C GLU A 23 0.89 -15.26 -0.82
N VAL A 24 2.05 -15.68 -0.31
CA VAL A 24 2.51 -17.07 -0.34
C VAL A 24 3.26 -17.42 0.96
N PRO A 25 3.23 -18.69 1.43
CA PRO A 25 4.06 -19.13 2.56
C PRO A 25 5.55 -18.96 2.27
N LEU A 26 6.35 -18.82 3.34
CA LEU A 26 7.81 -18.81 3.24
C LEU A 26 8.40 -20.24 3.12
N PRO A 27 9.50 -20.42 2.37
CA PRO A 27 10.23 -19.39 1.63
C PRO A 27 9.51 -18.98 0.33
N MET A 28 9.43 -17.67 0.06
CA MET A 28 8.89 -17.18 -1.22
C MET A 28 9.80 -17.64 -2.38
N PRO A 29 9.24 -18.01 -3.54
CA PRO A 29 10.02 -18.18 -4.76
C PRO A 29 10.65 -16.84 -5.18
N LEU A 30 11.65 -16.91 -6.07
CA LEU A 30 12.22 -15.71 -6.67
C LEU A 30 11.12 -14.83 -7.28
N PRO A 31 11.23 -13.49 -7.21
CA PRO A 31 10.27 -12.60 -7.85
C PRO A 31 10.11 -12.93 -9.34
N VAL A 32 8.88 -13.20 -9.76
CA VAL A 32 8.53 -13.42 -11.18
C VAL A 32 7.84 -12.18 -11.74
N GLY A 33 8.28 -11.74 -12.91
CA GLY A 33 7.76 -10.56 -13.60
C GLY A 33 8.10 -9.25 -12.89
N GLN A 34 7.25 -8.24 -13.07
CA GLN A 34 7.45 -6.90 -12.51
C GLN A 34 6.84 -6.80 -11.11
N VAL A 35 7.64 -7.12 -10.09
CA VAL A 35 7.29 -6.91 -8.67
C VAL A 35 7.67 -5.50 -8.26
N ARG A 36 6.69 -4.70 -7.83
CA ARG A 36 6.92 -3.31 -7.41
C ARG A 36 7.37 -3.21 -5.96
N MET A 37 6.84 -4.07 -5.11
CA MET A 37 7.23 -4.17 -3.70
C MET A 37 7.08 -5.62 -3.25
N ARG A 38 8.05 -6.12 -2.48
CA ARG A 38 7.98 -7.41 -1.78
C ARG A 38 8.09 -7.17 -0.29
N ILE A 39 7.19 -7.77 0.49
CA ILE A 39 7.20 -7.73 1.94
C ILE A 39 7.40 -9.17 2.44
N LEU A 40 8.35 -9.36 3.36
CA LEU A 40 8.56 -10.64 4.03
C LEU A 40 8.05 -10.53 5.47
N GLY A 41 7.09 -11.37 5.83
CA GLY A 41 6.62 -11.56 7.20
C GLY A 41 7.36 -12.69 7.91
N ALA A 42 6.76 -13.21 8.99
CA ALA A 42 7.31 -14.35 9.73
C ALA A 42 7.02 -15.69 9.06
N GLU A 43 5.81 -15.88 8.54
CA GLU A 43 5.36 -17.15 7.95
C GLU A 43 4.98 -17.01 6.47
N TYR A 44 4.60 -15.81 6.04
CA TYR A 44 4.16 -15.49 4.69
C TYR A 44 4.93 -14.29 4.14
N GLY A 45 5.00 -14.21 2.81
CA GLY A 45 5.46 -13.03 2.11
C GLY A 45 4.48 -12.60 1.03
N THR A 46 4.53 -11.32 0.69
CA THR A 46 3.56 -10.68 -0.19
C THR A 46 4.27 -9.89 -1.28
N ASP A 47 3.86 -10.09 -2.53
CA ASP A 47 4.29 -9.28 -3.68
C ASP A 47 3.18 -8.33 -4.12
N LEU A 48 3.52 -7.06 -4.33
CA LEU A 48 2.70 -6.05 -4.98
C LEU A 48 3.08 -5.94 -6.46
N ARG A 49 2.10 -6.04 -7.34
CA ARG A 49 2.26 -5.87 -8.80
C ARG A 49 1.23 -4.89 -9.35
N GLY A 50 1.62 -4.16 -10.39
CA GLY A 50 0.73 -3.25 -11.13
C GLY A 50 0.12 -2.06 -10.41
N PRO A 51 0.62 -1.56 -9.26
CA PRO A 51 0.00 -0.39 -8.65
C PRO A 51 0.25 0.86 -9.52
N THR A 52 -0.71 1.78 -9.54
CA THR A 52 -0.52 3.11 -10.16
C THR A 52 0.46 3.98 -9.36
N VAL A 53 0.46 3.84 -8.02
CA VAL A 53 1.40 4.52 -7.13
C VAL A 53 1.98 3.53 -6.13
N CYS A 54 3.29 3.59 -5.92
CA CYS A 54 4.01 2.88 -4.86
C CYS A 54 5.28 3.68 -4.53
N GLU A 55 5.22 4.47 -3.47
CA GLU A 55 6.23 5.45 -3.08
C GLU A 55 6.40 5.50 -1.55
N VAL A 56 7.61 5.84 -1.10
CA VAL A 56 7.89 6.07 0.33
C VAL A 56 7.63 7.53 0.65
N ILE A 57 6.85 7.80 1.67
CA ILE A 57 6.54 9.14 2.19
C ILE A 57 6.88 9.21 3.69
N ALA A 58 6.90 10.43 4.23
CA ALA A 58 6.96 10.63 5.68
C ALA A 58 5.54 10.61 6.27
N GLU A 59 5.42 10.24 7.55
CA GLU A 59 4.15 10.23 8.28
C GLU A 59 3.36 11.55 8.18
N PRO A 60 3.99 12.75 8.29
CA PRO A 60 3.26 14.02 8.17
C PRO A 60 2.61 14.23 6.80
N ASP A 61 3.18 13.68 5.73
CA ASP A 61 2.71 13.87 4.35
C ASP A 61 1.36 13.16 4.09
N ILE A 62 0.96 12.21 4.96
CA ILE A 62 -0.31 11.50 4.84
C ILE A 62 -1.48 12.48 4.89
N ALA A 63 -1.43 13.46 5.80
CA ALA A 63 -2.52 14.41 5.99
C ALA A 63 -2.80 15.21 4.71
N ASP A 64 -1.75 15.67 4.04
CA ASP A 64 -1.85 16.40 2.77
C ASP A 64 -2.41 15.53 1.64
N LEU A 65 -2.03 14.25 1.60
CA LEU A 65 -2.58 13.29 0.64
C LEU A 65 -4.06 12.99 0.89
N VAL A 66 -4.45 12.82 2.15
CA VAL A 66 -5.83 12.56 2.55
C VAL A 66 -6.73 13.78 2.32
N ALA A 67 -6.21 14.99 2.54
CA ALA A 67 -6.96 16.24 2.31
C ALA A 67 -7.38 16.46 0.85
N ARG A 68 -6.75 15.76 -0.10
CA ARG A 68 -7.15 15.76 -1.52
C ARG A 68 -8.37 14.89 -1.80
N LEU A 69 -8.74 14.01 -0.88
CA LEU A 69 -9.91 13.16 -1.00
C LEU A 69 -11.15 13.96 -0.58
N GLY A 70 -12.26 13.71 -1.27
CA GLY A 70 -13.57 14.12 -0.76
C GLY A 70 -13.93 13.38 0.53
N PRO A 71 -15.03 13.78 1.16
CA PRO A 71 -15.56 13.11 2.34
C PRO A 71 -15.86 11.63 2.04
N ASP A 72 -15.62 10.77 3.02
CA ASP A 72 -15.86 9.32 2.88
C ASP A 72 -17.37 9.04 2.84
N PRO A 73 -17.93 8.48 1.75
CA PRO A 73 -19.36 8.25 1.61
C PRO A 73 -19.94 7.22 2.59
N LEU A 74 -19.10 6.41 3.23
CA LEU A 74 -19.54 5.43 4.24
C LEU A 74 -19.63 6.03 5.64
N ARG A 75 -19.09 7.24 5.85
CA ARG A 75 -19.20 7.95 7.13
C ARG A 75 -20.57 8.57 7.25
N ARG A 76 -21.28 8.26 8.34
CA ARG A 76 -22.65 8.75 8.59
C ARG A 76 -22.72 10.25 8.80
N ASP A 77 -21.62 10.86 9.24
CA ASP A 77 -21.46 12.27 9.55
C ASP A 77 -20.68 13.02 8.45
N ALA A 78 -20.46 12.39 7.29
CA ALA A 78 -19.89 13.07 6.15
C ALA A 78 -20.87 14.08 5.55
N ASP A 79 -20.39 15.30 5.28
CA ASP A 79 -21.10 16.31 4.50
C ASP A 79 -20.52 16.33 3.07
N PRO A 80 -21.23 15.75 2.08
CA PRO A 80 -20.71 15.48 0.73
C PRO A 80 -20.51 16.71 -0.17
#